data_AF-A0A1Q3AEU6-F1
#
_entry.id   AF-A0A1Q3AEU6-F1
#
_cell.length_a   1.000
_cell.length_b   1.000
_cell.length_c   1.000
_cell.angle_alpha   90.00
_cell.angle_beta   90.00
_cell.angle_gamma   90.00
#
_symmetry.space_group_name_H-M   'P 1'
#
loop_
_entity.id
_entity.type
_entity.pdbx_description
1 polymer ?
#
loop_
_entity_poly.entity_id
_entity_poly.type
_entity_poly.pdbx_seq_one_letter_code
_entity_poly.pdbx_strand_id
1 'polypeptide(L)'
;MSSESLWKEAKDTNGRTYYYNTKTGESKWDKPRELLSEQELILAKHGWKSSKTSDGKLYYYNSQTKSSRWELPELPELREEANKKDTRETPETKETVHETANRYANPSQILHTSKKPKDEAKREFIQMLQDNQVDSIWSFSKIISELGSKDPRYWMVEDDPLYRQQLFEEYFTSRSEEQLLKERTETSKFNEAFWKMLKTKPQIQYYTRWSTAKRLIANEPIYKHSVVKESAKKQRFLEYVTSLREEHEGSEQQLKSQALKELQDYLENILLSSDTGTNGSSNEIPLMKWQSLANNYLFEKNKRYMANKHFKVLTHEDVLQVYMEIAKRVEKDLEDKLATIHKINYTKDRIARDGFKQLLRSPDIKIRANSKWQDIYPLIKNDPRFLRMVGTSGSSPLDLFLDVVEEKSITVAAQRSIAQNVLIEKGFKWDEKDAENDRQTIRGHLRDGEQFTNVDDYDMDLIIDQLVQLQGERQRKQKALDQRAFEEKKHFFKLMLRRIYGVVKPKPSAWEVALNDFQHTREYRELTDEHVKRQLFDDFTPEVPPTRPKPSVPSNPKKRPLGPDIELDY
;
A
#
# COMPACT_ATOMS: atom_id res chain seq x y z
N MET A 1 53.26 -5.49 38.41
CA MET A 1 52.80 -4.11 38.68
C MET A 1 51.58 -3.87 37.79
N SER A 2 50.38 -4.25 38.24
CA SER A 2 49.15 -4.07 37.47
C SER A 2 48.72 -2.61 37.52
N SER A 3 48.72 -1.95 36.38
CA SER A 3 48.15 -0.62 36.21
C SER A 3 46.63 -0.70 36.39
N GLU A 4 46.09 -0.13 37.48
CA GLU A 4 44.65 0.03 37.68
C GLU A 4 44.04 0.76 36.49
N SER A 5 43.15 0.09 35.76
CA SER A 5 42.46 0.63 34.60
C SER A 5 41.55 1.79 35.02
N LEU A 6 41.79 2.98 34.46
CA LEU A 6 41.12 4.24 34.83
C LEU A 6 39.71 4.40 34.22
N TRP A 7 39.29 3.46 33.38
CA TRP A 7 37.98 3.43 32.75
C TRP A 7 37.04 2.48 33.49
N LYS A 8 35.78 2.86 33.63
CA LYS A 8 34.72 2.06 34.26
C LYS A 8 33.53 1.91 33.33
N GLU A 9 32.86 0.76 33.43
CA GLU A 9 31.63 0.45 32.70
C GLU A 9 30.40 0.93 33.50
N ALA A 10 29.50 1.66 32.85
CA ALA A 10 28.22 2.08 33.38
C ALA A 10 27.10 1.81 32.36
N LYS A 11 25.84 1.74 32.83
CA LYS A 11 24.67 1.58 31.98
C LYS A 11 23.80 2.82 32.08
N ASP A 12 23.37 3.34 30.95
CA ASP A 12 22.40 4.43 30.89
C ASP A 12 20.97 3.90 31.20
N THR A 13 20.04 4.82 31.46
CA THR A 13 18.61 4.58 31.71
C THR A 13 17.93 3.69 30.67
N ASN A 14 18.43 3.70 29.43
CA ASN A 14 17.97 2.86 28.33
C ASN A 14 18.65 1.48 28.26
N GLY A 15 19.42 1.09 29.28
CA GLY A 15 20.10 -0.21 29.37
C GLY A 15 21.34 -0.36 28.47
N ARG A 16 21.73 0.69 27.74
CA ARG A 16 22.93 0.72 26.89
C ARG A 16 24.18 0.96 27.74
N THR A 17 25.19 0.13 27.53
CA THR A 17 26.47 0.20 28.21
C THR A 17 27.35 1.31 27.61
N TYR A 18 27.92 2.15 28.46
CA TYR A 18 28.93 3.15 28.10
C TYR A 18 30.11 3.08 29.08
N TYR A 19 31.27 3.55 28.63
CA TYR A 19 32.50 3.52 29.40
C TYR A 19 32.94 4.93 29.71
N TYR A 20 33.27 5.21 30.96
CA TYR A 20 33.69 6.55 31.38
C TYR A 20 35.03 6.49 32.11
N ASN A 21 35.87 7.50 31.88
CA ASN A 21 37.18 7.61 32.50
C ASN A 21 37.07 8.39 33.81
N THR A 22 37.51 7.81 34.92
CA THR A 22 37.38 8.44 36.24
C THR A 22 38.34 9.61 36.46
N LYS A 23 39.41 9.76 35.66
CA LYS A 23 40.36 10.88 35.76
C LYS A 23 40.04 12.04 34.82
N THR A 24 39.59 11.76 33.60
CA THR A 24 39.31 12.81 32.60
C THR A 24 37.83 13.21 32.52
N GLY A 25 36.92 12.38 33.07
CA GLY A 25 35.48 12.61 32.98
C GLY A 25 34.88 12.34 31.60
N GLU A 26 35.67 11.89 30.63
CA GLU A 26 35.20 11.56 29.29
C GLU A 26 34.36 10.28 29.30
N SER A 27 33.27 10.27 28.53
CA SER A 27 32.44 9.08 28.29
C SER A 27 32.49 8.67 26.81
N LYS A 28 32.61 7.37 26.56
CA LYS A 28 32.65 6.77 25.21
C LYS A 28 31.76 5.53 25.18
N TRP A 29 31.11 5.31 24.04
CA TRP A 29 30.22 4.16 23.84
C TRP A 29 30.98 2.89 23.44
N ASP A 30 32.17 3.02 22.86
CA ASP A 30 33.04 1.89 22.53
C ASP A 30 33.96 1.54 23.69
N LYS A 31 34.12 0.24 23.97
CA LYS A 31 34.97 -0.28 25.06
C LYS A 31 36.43 0.17 24.87
N PRO A 32 36.99 1.00 25.77
CA PRO A 32 38.35 1.51 25.66
C PRO A 32 39.39 0.37 25.68
N ARG A 33 40.48 0.52 24.93
CA ARG A 33 41.55 -0.49 24.79
C ARG A 33 42.16 -0.94 26.13
N GLU A 34 42.12 -0.09 27.15
CA GLU A 34 42.63 -0.37 28.50
C GLU A 34 41.72 -1.31 29.31
N LEU A 35 40.45 -1.46 28.92
CA LEU A 35 39.50 -2.42 29.51
C LEU A 35 39.34 -3.69 28.67
N LEU A 36 39.97 -3.78 27.50
CA LEU A 36 39.98 -5.00 26.70
C LEU A 36 40.86 -6.04 27.40
N SER A 37 40.38 -7.27 27.47
CA SER A 37 41.18 -8.39 27.98
C SER A 37 42.43 -8.58 27.09
N GLU A 38 43.52 -9.12 27.64
CA GLU A 38 44.74 -9.46 26.87
C GLU A 38 44.40 -10.27 25.60
N GLN A 39 43.43 -11.18 25.72
CA GLN A 39 42.90 -11.97 24.62
C GLN A 39 42.19 -11.11 23.56
N GLU A 40 41.40 -10.11 23.97
CA GLU A 40 40.72 -9.16 23.08
C GLU A 40 41.71 -8.21 22.38
N LEU A 41 42.81 -7.86 23.05
CA LEU A 41 43.91 -7.07 22.47
C LEU A 41 44.65 -7.85 21.35
N ILE A 42 44.91 -9.14 21.55
CA ILE A 42 45.56 -9.99 20.54
C ILE A 42 44.63 -10.21 19.34
N LEU A 43 43.34 -10.45 19.58
CA LEU A 43 42.33 -10.52 18.53
C LEU A 43 42.29 -9.22 17.72
N ALA A 44 42.29 -8.06 18.40
CA ALA A 44 42.27 -6.76 17.74
C ALA A 44 43.53 -6.49 16.90
N LYS A 45 44.73 -6.92 17.34
CA LYS A 45 45.96 -6.85 16.53
C LYS A 45 45.83 -7.60 15.21
N HIS A 46 45.16 -8.76 15.22
CA HIS A 46 44.90 -9.56 14.03
C HIS A 46 43.59 -9.20 13.29
N GLY A 47 42.98 -8.05 13.61
CA GLY A 47 41.79 -7.53 12.93
C GLY A 47 40.47 -8.20 13.33
N TRP A 48 40.47 -9.07 14.34
CA TRP A 48 39.28 -9.73 14.88
C TRP A 48 38.63 -8.89 15.99
N LYS A 49 37.30 -8.82 15.99
CA LYS A 49 36.47 -8.17 17.00
C LYS A 49 35.47 -9.18 17.55
N SER A 50 35.31 -9.25 18.87
CA SER A 50 34.23 -10.01 19.50
C SER A 50 32.96 -9.14 19.56
N SER A 51 31.80 -9.72 19.28
CA SER A 51 30.49 -9.06 19.36
C SER A 51 29.44 -10.05 19.84
N LYS A 52 28.41 -9.55 20.52
CA LYS A 52 27.29 -10.36 21.01
C LYS A 52 26.06 -10.13 20.13
N THR A 53 25.40 -11.20 19.69
CA THR A 53 24.11 -11.12 19.00
C THR A 53 22.99 -10.74 20.00
N SER A 54 21.80 -10.35 19.53
CA SER A 54 20.63 -10.06 20.38
C SER A 54 20.30 -11.17 21.38
N ASP A 55 20.62 -12.41 21.01
CA ASP A 55 20.36 -13.62 21.79
C ASP A 55 21.51 -13.95 22.77
N GLY A 56 22.46 -13.02 22.97
CA GLY A 56 23.56 -13.15 23.93
C GLY A 56 24.73 -14.04 23.50
N LYS A 57 24.65 -14.68 22.32
CA LYS A 57 25.73 -15.52 21.76
C LYS A 57 26.87 -14.66 21.26
N LEU A 58 28.11 -15.03 21.63
CA LEU A 58 29.32 -14.34 21.24
C LEU A 58 29.79 -14.84 19.87
N TYR A 59 30.10 -13.94 18.95
CA TYR A 59 30.72 -14.24 17.67
C TYR A 59 31.93 -13.33 17.42
N TYR A 60 32.89 -13.84 16.66
CA TYR A 60 34.11 -13.13 16.30
C TYR A 60 34.04 -12.74 14.83
N TYR A 61 34.15 -11.44 14.55
CA TYR A 61 34.12 -10.90 13.21
C TYR A 61 35.47 -10.27 12.86
N ASN A 62 36.05 -10.67 11.73
CA ASN A 62 37.26 -10.06 11.21
C ASN A 62 36.91 -8.87 10.32
N SER A 63 37.36 -7.67 10.70
CA SER A 63 37.08 -6.45 9.95
C SER A 63 37.86 -6.35 8.63
N GLN A 64 38.95 -7.10 8.47
CA GLN A 64 39.76 -7.12 7.25
C GLN A 64 39.23 -8.13 6.23
N THR A 65 38.85 -9.33 6.67
CA THR A 65 38.36 -10.40 5.77
C THR A 65 36.84 -10.47 5.65
N LYS A 66 36.11 -9.64 6.40
CA LYS A 66 34.63 -9.63 6.50
C LYS A 66 34.01 -10.98 6.85
N SER A 67 34.77 -11.89 7.45
CA SER A 67 34.27 -13.20 7.88
C SER A 67 33.85 -13.16 9.35
N SER A 68 32.68 -13.73 9.64
CA SER A 68 32.18 -13.97 11.01
C SER A 68 32.31 -15.45 11.33
N ARG A 69 32.88 -15.78 12.50
CA ARG A 69 32.95 -17.14 13.05
C ARG A 69 32.41 -17.15 14.47
N TRP A 70 31.82 -18.28 14.89
CA TRP A 70 31.28 -18.46 16.25
C TRP A 70 32.34 -18.96 17.24
N GLU A 71 33.41 -19.59 16.73
CA GLU A 71 34.51 -20.13 17.53
C GLU A 71 35.68 -19.15 17.58
N LEU A 72 36.45 -19.16 18.68
CA LEU A 72 37.61 -18.28 18.84
C LEU A 72 38.66 -18.57 17.76
N PRO A 73 39.13 -17.58 16.98
CA PRO A 73 40.18 -17.79 15.99
C PRO A 73 41.46 -18.37 16.61
N GLU A 74 41.93 -19.51 16.08
CA GLU A 74 43.24 -20.08 16.44
C GLU A 74 44.36 -19.16 15.97
N LEU A 75 44.87 -18.32 16.88
CA LEU A 75 46.03 -17.47 16.64
C LEU A 75 47.22 -18.03 17.45
N PRO A 76 48.42 -18.12 16.85
CA PRO A 76 49.58 -18.74 17.50
C PRO A 76 50.00 -18.03 18.80
N GLU A 77 49.81 -16.71 18.91
CA GLU A 77 50.09 -15.94 20.13
C GLU A 77 49.16 -16.32 21.31
N LEU A 78 47.89 -16.64 21.05
CA LEU A 78 46.93 -17.10 22.08
C LEU A 78 47.28 -18.51 22.60
N ARG A 79 47.90 -19.33 21.76
CA ARG A 79 48.38 -20.68 22.11
C ARG A 79 49.61 -20.62 23.01
N GLU A 80 50.48 -19.65 22.80
CA GLU A 80 51.63 -19.40 23.67
C GLU A 80 51.23 -18.85 25.05
N GLU A 81 50.19 -18.03 25.14
CA GLU A 81 49.67 -17.54 26.43
C GLU A 81 48.91 -18.62 27.22
N ALA A 82 48.18 -19.52 26.54
CA ALA A 82 47.60 -20.69 27.17
C ALA A 82 48.70 -21.61 27.75
N ASN A 83 49.78 -21.84 27.00
CA ASN A 83 50.91 -22.65 27.47
C ASN A 83 51.77 -21.97 28.56
N LYS A 84 51.80 -20.63 28.63
CA LYS A 84 52.53 -19.86 29.68
C LYS A 84 51.75 -19.71 30.99
N LYS A 85 50.42 -19.84 30.98
CA LYS A 85 49.58 -19.79 32.20
C LYS A 85 49.60 -21.09 33.01
N ASP A 86 49.98 -22.21 32.40
CA ASP A 86 50.18 -23.51 33.08
C ASP A 86 51.58 -23.69 33.71
N THR A 87 52.47 -22.69 33.68
CA THR A 87 53.89 -22.87 34.07
C THR A 87 54.41 -22.00 35.22
N ARG A 88 53.58 -21.35 36.05
CA ARG A 88 54.10 -20.55 37.19
C ARG A 88 53.30 -20.71 38.50
N GLU A 89 53.95 -21.42 39.43
CA GLU A 89 53.79 -21.61 40.89
C GLU A 89 53.74 -23.12 41.18
N THR A 90 54.73 -23.83 41.72
CA THR A 90 55.92 -23.53 42.55
C THR A 90 56.92 -24.73 42.42
N PRO A 91 58.16 -24.69 42.98
CA PRO A 91 59.38 -25.08 42.28
C PRO A 91 59.89 -26.50 42.58
N GLU A 92 60.78 -26.96 41.69
CA GLU A 92 61.61 -28.15 41.82
C GLU A 92 62.57 -28.06 43.02
N THR A 93 62.56 -29.08 43.87
CA THR A 93 63.79 -29.60 44.50
C THR A 93 63.72 -31.13 44.47
N LYS A 94 64.35 -31.72 43.46
CA LYS A 94 64.75 -33.13 43.52
C LYS A 94 66.00 -33.18 44.39
N GLU A 95 65.88 -33.79 45.56
CA GLU A 95 66.76 -34.85 46.08
C GLU A 95 66.55 -35.00 47.59
N THR A 96 66.39 -36.26 48.03
CA THR A 96 66.34 -36.73 49.42
C THR A 96 65.10 -36.40 50.26
N VAL A 97 64.00 -37.17 50.12
CA VAL A 97 63.23 -37.78 51.25
C VAL A 97 62.38 -38.97 50.72
N HIS A 98 63.03 -40.00 50.18
CA HIS A 98 62.43 -41.33 50.24
C HIS A 98 62.61 -41.82 51.67
N GLU A 99 61.63 -41.64 52.58
CA GLU A 99 61.52 -42.51 53.77
C GLU A 99 60.26 -42.40 54.66
N THR A 100 59.31 -41.48 54.45
CA THR A 100 58.21 -41.30 55.45
C THR A 100 56.78 -41.16 54.92
N ALA A 101 56.42 -41.84 53.81
CA ALA A 101 55.01 -41.95 53.37
C ALA A 101 54.53 -43.37 53.01
N ASN A 102 55.30 -44.41 53.33
CA ASN A 102 54.92 -45.82 53.08
C ASN A 102 54.07 -46.45 54.21
N ARG A 103 53.28 -45.66 54.95
CA ARG A 103 52.42 -46.17 56.04
C ARG A 103 50.92 -46.17 55.76
N TYR A 104 50.48 -45.78 54.55
CA TYR A 104 49.08 -45.92 54.13
C TYR A 104 48.97 -46.26 52.64
N ALA A 105 49.41 -47.46 52.24
CA ALA A 105 49.08 -48.03 50.94
C ALA A 105 47.88 -48.98 51.12
N ASN A 106 46.72 -48.61 50.57
CA ASN A 106 45.49 -49.39 50.64
C ASN A 106 45.40 -50.31 49.39
N PRO A 107 45.48 -51.65 49.50
CA PRO A 107 45.55 -52.55 48.37
C PRO A 107 44.15 -52.96 47.89
N SER A 108 43.43 -52.06 47.22
CA SER A 108 42.13 -52.36 46.61
C SER A 108 42.26 -52.58 45.10
N GLN A 109 41.78 -53.72 44.61
CA GLN A 109 41.85 -54.19 43.20
C GLN A 109 41.08 -53.31 42.19
N ILE A 110 40.41 -52.26 42.67
CA ILE A 110 39.66 -51.26 41.89
C ILE A 110 40.61 -50.17 41.33
N LEU A 111 41.78 -49.97 41.94
CA LEU A 111 42.75 -48.92 41.56
C LEU A 111 43.82 -49.38 40.56
N HIS A 112 43.88 -50.67 40.24
CA HIS A 112 44.87 -51.23 39.31
C HIS A 112 44.20 -51.91 38.12
N THR A 113 43.53 -51.12 37.26
CA THR A 113 43.09 -51.57 35.94
C THR A 113 44.11 -51.13 34.88
N SER A 114 44.52 -52.05 33.99
CA SER A 114 45.50 -51.75 32.95
C SER A 114 44.98 -50.69 31.98
N LYS A 115 45.76 -49.63 31.78
CA LYS A 115 45.44 -48.50 30.90
C LYS A 115 45.30 -48.96 29.44
N LYS A 116 44.26 -48.48 28.75
CA LYS A 116 43.99 -48.71 27.31
C LYS A 116 43.69 -47.39 26.59
N PRO A 117 43.82 -47.31 25.25
CA PRO A 117 43.63 -46.06 24.50
C PRO A 117 42.21 -45.48 24.66
N LYS A 118 42.11 -44.15 24.60
CA LYS A 118 40.89 -43.37 24.92
C LYS A 118 39.62 -43.88 24.23
N ASP A 119 39.71 -44.31 22.98
CA ASP A 119 38.53 -44.77 22.22
C ASP A 119 38.10 -46.20 22.53
N GLU A 120 39.01 -47.07 22.97
CA GLU A 120 38.66 -48.39 23.48
C GLU A 120 38.03 -48.28 24.87
N ALA A 121 38.56 -47.40 25.72
CA ALA A 121 37.98 -47.12 27.03
C ALA A 121 36.55 -46.56 26.93
N LYS A 122 36.26 -45.70 25.93
CA LYS A 122 34.90 -45.24 25.61
C LYS A 122 33.97 -46.39 25.27
N ARG A 123 34.41 -47.30 24.39
CA ARG A 123 33.58 -48.44 23.94
C ARG A 123 33.28 -49.40 25.08
N GLU A 124 34.26 -49.72 25.91
CA GLU A 124 34.09 -50.57 27.10
C GLU A 124 33.19 -49.90 28.15
N PHE A 125 33.27 -48.57 28.30
CA PHE A 125 32.36 -47.80 29.14
C PHE A 125 30.92 -47.81 28.61
N ILE A 126 30.73 -47.57 27.31
CA ILE A 126 29.42 -47.66 26.64
C ILE A 126 28.84 -49.08 26.73
N GLN A 127 29.67 -50.10 26.55
CA GLN A 127 29.26 -51.50 26.66
C GLN A 127 28.88 -51.87 28.09
N MET A 128 29.60 -51.36 29.10
CA MET A 128 29.22 -51.50 30.50
C MET A 128 27.87 -50.83 30.82
N LEU A 129 27.58 -49.65 30.23
CA LEU A 129 26.27 -49.02 30.35
C LEU A 129 25.15 -49.84 29.68
N GLN A 130 25.44 -50.49 28.55
CA GLN A 130 24.51 -51.36 27.83
C GLN A 130 24.23 -52.67 28.58
N ASP A 131 25.27 -53.33 29.09
CA ASP A 131 25.18 -54.61 29.82
C ASP A 131 24.37 -54.45 31.11
N ASN A 132 24.48 -53.29 31.77
CA ASN A 132 23.74 -52.95 32.98
C ASN A 132 22.36 -52.32 32.73
N GLN A 133 21.93 -52.22 31.45
CA GLN A 133 20.62 -51.69 31.06
C GLN A 133 20.28 -50.35 31.73
N VAL A 134 21.22 -49.41 31.74
CA VAL A 134 21.01 -48.11 32.37
C VAL A 134 19.85 -47.38 31.67
N ASP A 135 18.78 -47.13 32.43
CA ASP A 135 17.53 -46.56 31.92
C ASP A 135 17.56 -45.02 31.93
N SER A 136 16.65 -44.40 31.16
CA SER A 136 16.56 -42.93 30.98
C SER A 136 16.30 -42.15 32.28
N ILE A 137 15.99 -42.85 33.37
CA ILE A 137 15.65 -42.30 34.69
C ILE A 137 16.89 -42.22 35.60
N TRP A 138 18.04 -42.78 35.18
CA TRP A 138 19.25 -42.83 36.00
C TRP A 138 20.03 -41.51 35.93
N SER A 139 20.28 -40.91 37.11
CA SER A 139 21.21 -39.79 37.22
C SER A 139 22.66 -40.28 37.18
N PHE A 140 23.56 -39.44 36.68
CA PHE A 140 25.00 -39.75 36.67
C PHE A 140 25.53 -40.11 38.07
N SER A 141 25.02 -39.49 39.13
CA SER A 141 25.33 -39.83 40.53
C SER A 141 24.89 -41.24 40.95
N LYS A 142 23.77 -41.73 40.42
CA LYS A 142 23.27 -43.09 40.68
C LYS A 142 24.15 -44.14 39.98
N ILE A 143 24.68 -43.79 38.80
CA ILE A 143 25.65 -44.60 38.07
C ILE A 143 26.98 -44.66 38.83
N ILE A 144 27.47 -43.54 39.35
CA ILE A 144 28.70 -43.51 40.15
C ILE A 144 28.60 -44.43 41.37
N SER A 145 27.46 -44.39 42.08
CA SER A 145 27.24 -45.18 43.29
C SER A 145 27.01 -46.67 43.01
N GLU A 146 26.27 -47.02 41.95
CA GLU A 146 25.94 -48.41 41.64
C GLU A 146 27.00 -49.11 40.80
N LEU A 147 27.58 -48.43 39.81
CA LEU A 147 28.51 -48.99 38.82
C LEU A 147 29.97 -48.72 39.19
N GLY A 148 30.26 -47.60 39.84
CA GLY A 148 31.61 -47.27 40.29
C GLY A 148 32.17 -48.22 41.36
N SER A 149 31.31 -48.95 42.05
CA SER A 149 31.70 -49.96 43.05
C SER A 149 31.64 -51.40 42.55
N LYS A 150 30.96 -51.67 41.43
CA LYS A 150 30.72 -53.03 40.92
C LYS A 150 31.62 -53.39 39.75
N ASP A 151 31.81 -52.46 38.81
CA ASP A 151 32.49 -52.76 37.55
C ASP A 151 33.88 -52.10 37.45
N PRO A 152 34.95 -52.90 37.32
CA PRO A 152 36.30 -52.39 37.07
C PRO A 152 36.40 -51.55 35.77
N ARG A 153 35.50 -51.77 34.81
CA ARG A 153 35.45 -51.04 33.54
C ARG A 153 35.13 -49.55 33.70
N TYR A 154 34.46 -49.16 34.79
CA TYR A 154 34.15 -47.76 35.10
C TYR A 154 35.42 -46.92 35.33
N TRP A 155 36.47 -47.54 35.90
CA TRP A 155 37.75 -46.90 36.21
C TRP A 155 38.75 -46.92 35.05
N MET A 156 38.40 -47.54 33.91
CA MET A 156 39.27 -47.62 32.73
C MET A 156 39.36 -46.30 31.93
N VAL A 157 38.40 -45.38 32.12
CA VAL A 157 38.39 -44.05 31.47
C VAL A 157 39.10 -43.05 32.38
N GLU A 158 40.26 -42.52 31.99
CA GLU A 158 41.09 -41.61 32.82
C GLU A 158 40.35 -40.35 33.32
N ASP A 159 40.41 -40.18 34.64
CA ASP A 159 40.54 -39.01 35.53
C ASP A 159 39.73 -37.71 35.36
N ASP A 160 38.88 -37.54 34.35
CA ASP A 160 37.92 -36.42 34.31
C ASP A 160 36.47 -36.90 34.53
N PRO A 161 35.86 -36.62 35.71
CA PRO A 161 34.43 -36.86 35.96
C PRO A 161 33.53 -36.21 34.90
N LEU A 162 33.97 -35.06 34.37
CA LEU A 162 33.28 -34.33 33.30
C LEU A 162 33.25 -35.12 31.99
N TYR A 163 34.34 -35.80 31.65
CA TYR A 163 34.41 -36.60 30.42
C TYR A 163 33.56 -37.87 30.51
N ARG A 164 33.53 -38.51 31.69
CA ARG A 164 32.63 -39.65 31.94
C ARG A 164 31.15 -39.22 31.88
N GLN A 165 30.83 -38.02 32.36
CA GLN A 165 29.50 -37.44 32.23
C GLN A 165 29.16 -37.15 30.76
N GLN A 166 30.07 -36.57 29.98
CA GLN A 166 29.89 -36.33 28.55
C GLN A 166 29.65 -37.62 27.76
N LEU A 167 30.40 -38.69 28.03
CA LEU A 167 30.20 -39.98 27.38
C LEU A 167 28.87 -40.62 27.75
N PHE A 168 28.41 -40.42 29.00
CA PHE A 168 27.09 -40.85 29.43
C PHE A 168 25.98 -40.06 28.71
N GLU A 169 26.11 -38.74 28.61
CA GLU A 169 25.17 -37.87 27.90
C GLU A 169 25.13 -38.17 26.39
N GLU A 170 26.27 -38.47 25.77
CA GLU A 170 26.38 -38.90 24.37
C GLU A 170 25.69 -40.26 24.15
N TYR A 171 25.91 -41.22 25.05
CA TYR A 171 25.24 -42.52 25.01
C TYR A 171 23.72 -42.40 25.21
N PHE A 172 23.29 -41.59 26.18
CA PHE A 172 21.88 -41.30 26.43
C PHE A 172 21.21 -40.68 25.21
N THR A 173 21.85 -39.67 24.63
CA THR A 173 21.35 -39.00 23.42
C THR A 173 21.25 -40.00 22.27
N SER A 174 22.31 -40.77 22.01
CA SER A 174 22.34 -41.79 20.95
C SER A 174 21.26 -42.86 21.14
N ARG A 175 21.03 -43.32 22.37
CA ARG A 175 19.99 -44.32 22.65
C ARG A 175 18.58 -43.75 22.50
N SER A 176 18.36 -42.52 22.96
CA SER A 176 17.08 -41.83 22.81
C SER A 176 16.75 -41.58 21.33
N GLU A 177 17.75 -41.20 20.54
CA GLU A 177 17.63 -41.02 19.09
C GLU A 177 17.39 -42.35 18.40
N GLU A 178 18.11 -43.42 18.75
CA GLU A 178 17.91 -44.76 18.19
C GLU A 178 16.50 -45.28 18.50
N GLN A 179 15.99 -45.05 19.71
CA GLN A 179 14.64 -45.43 20.10
C GLN A 179 13.58 -44.65 19.31
N LEU A 180 13.73 -43.32 19.18
CA LEU A 180 12.83 -42.50 18.37
C LEU A 180 12.88 -42.88 16.89
N LEU A 181 14.06 -43.23 16.36
CA LEU A 181 14.22 -43.71 14.98
C LEU A 181 13.54 -45.06 14.78
N LYS A 182 13.70 -46.01 15.71
CA LYS A 182 12.99 -47.29 15.67
C LYS A 182 11.48 -47.09 15.68
N GLU A 183 10.96 -46.29 16.60
CA GLU A 183 9.53 -45.94 16.65
C GLU A 183 9.03 -45.28 15.36
N ARG A 184 9.82 -44.34 14.79
CA ARG A 184 9.50 -43.71 13.50
C ARG A 184 9.52 -44.72 12.35
N THR A 185 10.49 -45.62 12.29
CA THR A 185 10.59 -46.63 11.22
C THR A 185 9.48 -47.66 11.32
N GLU A 186 9.11 -48.11 12.53
CA GLU A 186 7.97 -48.99 12.76
C GLU A 186 6.66 -48.31 12.39
N THR A 187 6.50 -47.04 12.76
CA THR A 187 5.34 -46.24 12.34
C THR A 187 5.30 -46.06 10.83
N SER A 188 6.43 -45.80 10.17
CA SER A 188 6.50 -45.67 8.72
C SER A 188 6.18 -46.98 7.99
N LYS A 189 6.78 -48.09 8.42
CA LYS A 189 6.48 -49.44 7.92
C LYS A 189 5.01 -49.78 8.10
N PHE A 190 4.44 -49.43 9.26
CA PHE A 190 3.02 -49.57 9.52
C PHE A 190 2.18 -48.70 8.57
N ASN A 191 2.53 -47.44 8.35
CA ASN A 191 1.79 -46.54 7.45
C ASN A 191 1.80 -47.07 6.02
N GLU A 192 2.95 -47.54 5.54
CA GLU A 192 3.09 -48.09 4.19
C GLU A 192 2.26 -49.38 4.03
N ALA A 193 2.36 -50.29 5.01
CA ALA A 193 1.54 -51.50 5.03
C ALA A 193 0.05 -51.18 5.12
N PHE A 194 -0.32 -50.18 5.91
CA PHE A 194 -1.70 -49.71 6.07
C PHE A 194 -2.22 -49.11 4.76
N TRP A 195 -1.44 -48.28 4.07
CA TRP A 195 -1.82 -47.74 2.76
C TRP A 195 -1.93 -48.83 1.68
N LYS A 196 -0.99 -49.78 1.64
CA LYS A 196 -1.09 -50.96 0.75
C LYS A 196 -2.38 -51.73 1.00
N MET A 197 -2.73 -51.95 2.27
CA MET A 197 -3.99 -52.59 2.66
C MET A 197 -5.22 -51.78 2.22
N LEU A 198 -5.21 -50.45 2.38
CA LEU A 198 -6.32 -49.59 1.94
C LEU A 198 -6.50 -49.66 0.41
N LYS A 199 -5.41 -49.67 -0.35
CA LYS A 199 -5.44 -49.81 -1.82
C LYS A 199 -6.07 -51.14 -2.28
N THR A 200 -5.84 -52.23 -1.54
CA THR A 200 -6.43 -53.55 -1.86
C THR A 200 -7.95 -53.57 -1.72
N LYS A 201 -8.57 -52.61 -1.00
CA LYS A 201 -10.01 -52.55 -0.78
C LYS A 201 -10.67 -51.48 -1.67
N PRO A 202 -11.32 -51.85 -2.79
CA PRO A 202 -11.97 -50.89 -3.70
C PRO A 202 -13.22 -50.22 -3.10
N GLN A 203 -13.67 -50.68 -1.93
CA GLN A 203 -14.80 -50.09 -1.20
C GLN A 203 -14.41 -48.75 -0.53
N ILE A 204 -13.11 -48.46 -0.41
CA ILE A 204 -12.61 -47.21 0.17
C ILE A 204 -12.47 -46.18 -0.95
N GLN A 205 -13.47 -45.32 -1.04
CA GLN A 205 -13.53 -44.20 -1.98
C GLN A 205 -13.15 -42.88 -1.30
N TYR A 206 -12.90 -41.83 -2.08
CA TYR A 206 -12.51 -40.49 -1.60
C TYR A 206 -13.54 -39.80 -0.67
N TYR A 207 -14.77 -40.30 -0.62
CA TYR A 207 -15.84 -39.80 0.27
C TYR A 207 -16.10 -40.69 1.50
N THR A 208 -15.32 -41.76 1.69
CA THR A 208 -15.55 -42.72 2.77
C THR A 208 -15.20 -42.16 4.14
N ARG A 209 -16.06 -42.43 5.12
CA ARG A 209 -15.90 -41.98 6.51
C ARG A 209 -15.14 -43.01 7.35
N TRP A 210 -14.36 -42.53 8.31
CA TRP A 210 -13.57 -43.37 9.23
C TRP A 210 -14.38 -44.45 9.94
N SER A 211 -15.62 -44.16 10.37
CA SER A 211 -16.47 -45.15 11.05
C SER A 211 -16.80 -46.36 10.17
N THR A 212 -17.06 -46.10 8.88
CA THR A 212 -17.36 -47.15 7.90
C THR A 212 -16.10 -47.93 7.55
N ALA A 213 -14.98 -47.22 7.34
CA ALA A 213 -13.69 -47.84 7.10
C ALA A 213 -13.21 -48.69 8.29
N LYS A 214 -13.39 -48.21 9.52
CA LYS A 214 -13.04 -48.95 10.75
C LYS A 214 -13.76 -50.28 10.83
N ARG A 215 -15.06 -50.33 10.51
CA ARG A 215 -15.84 -51.58 10.47
C ARG A 215 -15.28 -52.58 9.44
N LEU A 216 -14.76 -52.07 8.32
CA LEU A 216 -14.18 -52.90 7.26
C LEU A 216 -12.76 -53.37 7.57
N ILE A 217 -12.00 -52.58 8.33
CA ILE A 217 -10.58 -52.80 8.62
C ILE A 217 -10.38 -53.55 9.96
N ALA A 218 -11.39 -53.60 10.83
CA ALA A 218 -11.30 -54.19 12.18
C ALA A 218 -10.82 -55.65 12.21
N ASN A 219 -11.08 -56.42 11.16
CA ASN A 219 -10.73 -57.85 11.08
C ASN A 219 -9.33 -58.09 10.50
N GLU A 220 -8.63 -57.06 10.04
CA GLU A 220 -7.35 -57.21 9.35
C GLU A 220 -6.18 -57.33 10.36
N PRO A 221 -5.20 -58.22 10.10
CA PRO A 221 -4.10 -58.48 11.02
C PRO A 221 -3.22 -57.25 11.23
N ILE A 222 -3.03 -56.42 10.20
CA ILE A 222 -2.25 -55.18 10.28
C ILE A 222 -2.91 -54.19 11.26
N TYR A 223 -4.24 -54.13 11.29
CA TYR A 223 -4.95 -53.22 12.20
C TYR A 223 -4.95 -53.73 13.63
N LYS A 224 -5.14 -55.05 13.81
CA LYS A 224 -5.23 -55.73 15.11
C LYS A 224 -3.88 -55.87 15.83
N HIS A 225 -2.81 -56.16 15.10
CA HIS A 225 -1.46 -56.38 15.67
C HIS A 225 -0.60 -55.10 15.70
N SER A 226 -1.17 -53.94 15.40
CA SER A 226 -0.42 -52.68 15.35
C SER A 226 -0.30 -52.02 16.72
N VAL A 227 0.94 -51.71 17.08
CA VAL A 227 1.40 -50.96 18.26
C VAL A 227 0.99 -49.48 18.21
N VAL A 228 0.49 -49.00 17.06
CA VAL A 228 0.16 -47.58 16.84
C VAL A 228 -1.21 -47.21 17.42
N LYS A 229 -1.29 -46.04 18.08
CA LYS A 229 -2.51 -45.49 18.67
C LYS A 229 -3.63 -45.31 17.63
N GLU A 230 -4.89 -45.47 18.04
CA GLU A 230 -6.05 -45.32 17.14
C GLU A 230 -6.12 -43.94 16.47
N SER A 231 -5.73 -42.88 17.19
CA SER A 231 -5.68 -41.51 16.64
C SER A 231 -4.73 -41.41 15.43
N ALA A 232 -3.55 -42.00 15.52
CA ALA A 232 -2.58 -42.02 14.42
C ALA A 232 -3.10 -42.86 13.24
N LYS A 233 -3.76 -44.00 13.49
CA LYS A 233 -4.42 -44.79 12.44
C LYS A 233 -5.50 -43.99 11.69
N LYS A 234 -6.32 -43.23 12.44
CA LYS A 234 -7.34 -42.33 11.87
C LYS A 234 -6.71 -41.22 11.03
N GLN A 235 -5.65 -40.58 11.51
CA GLN A 235 -4.92 -39.54 10.78
C GLN A 235 -4.39 -40.07 9.44
N ARG A 236 -3.75 -41.24 9.44
CA ARG A 236 -3.22 -41.86 8.22
C ARG A 236 -4.29 -42.29 7.22
N PHE A 237 -5.47 -42.70 7.71
CA PHE A 237 -6.61 -42.94 6.85
C PHE A 237 -7.13 -41.65 6.22
N LEU A 238 -7.24 -40.58 7.00
CA LEU A 238 -7.65 -39.28 6.47
C LEU A 238 -6.67 -38.78 5.42
N GLU A 239 -5.36 -38.90 5.66
CA GLU A 239 -4.31 -38.58 4.67
C GLU A 239 -4.45 -39.40 3.36
N TYR A 240 -4.83 -40.67 3.48
CA TYR A 240 -5.10 -41.51 2.30
C TYR A 240 -6.38 -41.08 1.56
N VAL A 241 -7.43 -40.71 2.28
CA VAL A 241 -8.68 -40.22 1.66
C VAL A 241 -8.46 -38.85 1.02
N THR A 242 -7.64 -37.98 1.62
CA THR A 242 -7.28 -36.70 1.02
C THR A 242 -6.46 -36.89 -0.24
N SER A 243 -5.48 -37.81 -0.27
CA SER A 243 -4.72 -38.07 -1.49
C SER A 243 -5.58 -38.68 -2.61
N LEU A 244 -6.53 -39.58 -2.29
CA LEU A 244 -7.51 -40.06 -3.26
C LEU A 244 -8.42 -38.94 -3.80
N ARG A 245 -8.79 -37.99 -2.94
CA ARG A 245 -9.58 -36.82 -3.35
C ARG A 245 -8.77 -35.93 -4.28
N GLU A 246 -7.53 -35.61 -3.92
CA GLU A 246 -6.63 -34.80 -4.75
C GLU A 246 -6.36 -35.46 -6.11
N GLU A 247 -6.20 -36.78 -6.16
CA GLU A 247 -6.03 -37.53 -7.42
C GLU A 247 -7.28 -37.47 -8.31
N HIS A 248 -8.46 -37.63 -7.71
CA HIS A 248 -9.74 -37.52 -8.42
C HIS A 248 -9.98 -36.09 -8.93
N GLU A 249 -9.88 -35.09 -8.05
CA GLU A 249 -10.04 -33.68 -8.40
C GLU A 249 -8.99 -33.26 -9.43
N GLY A 250 -7.74 -33.72 -9.31
CA GLY A 250 -6.67 -33.48 -10.28
C GLY A 250 -6.97 -34.08 -11.66
N SER A 251 -7.52 -35.30 -11.70
CA SER A 251 -7.93 -35.94 -12.96
C SER A 251 -9.10 -35.20 -13.63
N GLU A 252 -10.10 -34.78 -12.85
CA GLU A 252 -11.21 -33.97 -13.35
C GLU A 252 -10.74 -32.60 -13.85
N GLN A 253 -9.82 -31.95 -13.13
CA GLN A 253 -9.21 -30.68 -13.56
C GLN A 253 -8.41 -30.84 -14.85
N GLN A 254 -7.64 -31.92 -15.00
CA GLN A 254 -6.92 -32.21 -16.24
C GLN A 254 -7.87 -32.39 -17.42
N LEU A 255 -8.92 -33.20 -17.24
CA LEU A 255 -9.97 -33.37 -18.25
C LEU A 255 -10.68 -32.05 -18.57
N LYS A 256 -10.98 -31.23 -17.56
CA LYS A 256 -11.56 -29.89 -17.73
C LYS A 256 -10.61 -28.98 -18.52
N SER A 257 -9.33 -28.97 -18.20
CA SER A 257 -8.34 -28.13 -18.89
C SER A 257 -8.16 -28.52 -20.37
N GLN A 258 -8.21 -29.82 -20.68
CA GLN A 258 -8.19 -30.32 -22.05
C GLN A 258 -9.48 -29.93 -22.77
N ALA A 259 -10.63 -30.09 -22.12
CA ALA A 259 -11.92 -29.67 -22.64
C ALA A 259 -11.96 -28.17 -22.94
N LEU A 260 -11.41 -27.32 -22.08
CA LEU A 260 -11.37 -25.87 -22.28
C LEU A 260 -10.53 -25.48 -23.49
N LYS A 261 -9.37 -26.13 -23.70
CA LYS A 261 -8.53 -25.89 -24.87
C LYS A 261 -9.23 -26.29 -26.17
N GLU A 262 -9.80 -27.50 -26.21
CA GLU A 262 -10.55 -27.96 -27.38
C GLU A 262 -11.78 -27.10 -27.66
N LEU A 263 -12.44 -26.58 -26.60
CA LEU A 263 -13.53 -25.64 -26.74
C LEU A 263 -13.05 -24.30 -27.29
N GLN A 264 -11.92 -23.80 -26.79
CA GLN A 264 -11.31 -22.56 -27.28
C GLN A 264 -10.97 -22.70 -28.76
N ASP A 265 -10.29 -23.78 -29.17
CA ASP A 265 -9.97 -24.04 -30.58
C ASP A 265 -11.24 -24.18 -31.43
N TYR A 266 -12.28 -24.83 -30.91
CA TYR A 266 -13.57 -24.97 -31.60
C TYR A 266 -14.27 -23.61 -31.78
N LEU A 267 -14.31 -22.77 -30.74
CA LEU A 267 -14.90 -21.45 -30.78
C LEU A 267 -14.10 -20.50 -31.67
N GLU A 268 -12.77 -20.52 -31.57
CA GLU A 268 -11.88 -19.75 -32.43
C GLU A 268 -12.07 -20.15 -33.90
N ASN A 269 -12.11 -21.45 -34.22
CA ASN A 269 -12.39 -21.90 -35.57
C ASN A 269 -13.75 -21.41 -36.08
N ILE A 270 -14.80 -21.39 -35.25
CA ILE A 270 -16.12 -20.90 -35.69
C ILE A 270 -16.14 -19.39 -35.88
N LEU A 271 -15.53 -18.64 -34.97
CA LEU A 271 -15.47 -17.19 -35.02
C LEU A 271 -14.60 -16.72 -36.20
N LEU A 272 -13.48 -17.37 -36.44
CA LEU A 272 -12.56 -17.07 -37.54
C LEU A 272 -13.02 -17.65 -38.90
N SER A 273 -13.79 -18.75 -38.92
CA SER A 273 -14.34 -19.31 -40.18
C SER A 273 -15.53 -18.52 -40.73
N SER A 274 -16.05 -17.54 -39.99
CA SER A 274 -17.11 -16.65 -40.46
C SER A 274 -16.67 -15.67 -41.56
N ASP A 275 -15.39 -15.70 -41.94
CA ASP A 275 -14.84 -15.00 -43.11
C ASP A 275 -15.35 -15.52 -44.48
N THR A 276 -16.24 -16.52 -44.52
CA THR A 276 -16.77 -17.04 -45.80
C THR A 276 -18.07 -16.36 -46.23
N GLY A 277 -17.90 -15.13 -46.73
CA GLY A 277 -18.51 -14.74 -47.99
C GLY A 277 -19.81 -13.93 -47.93
N THR A 278 -19.69 -12.62 -47.67
CA THR A 278 -20.40 -11.60 -48.45
C THR A 278 -19.66 -10.26 -48.38
N ASN A 279 -19.13 -9.84 -49.52
CA ASN A 279 -18.85 -8.46 -49.91
C ASN A 279 -18.05 -7.57 -48.93
N GLY A 280 -16.73 -7.50 -49.14
CA GLY A 280 -15.98 -6.24 -49.26
C GLY A 280 -16.29 -5.06 -48.31
N SER A 281 -16.74 -5.33 -47.08
CA SER A 281 -16.96 -4.34 -46.03
C SER A 281 -16.00 -4.68 -44.91
N SER A 282 -14.84 -4.04 -44.94
CA SER A 282 -13.73 -4.17 -43.99
C SER A 282 -14.06 -3.69 -42.56
N ASN A 283 -15.34 -3.64 -42.17
CA ASN A 283 -15.84 -2.99 -40.96
C ASN A 283 -16.71 -3.89 -40.06
N GLU A 284 -16.88 -5.18 -40.38
CA GLU A 284 -17.60 -6.07 -39.45
C GLU A 284 -16.65 -6.63 -38.40
N ILE A 285 -16.98 -6.38 -37.14
CA ILE A 285 -16.27 -6.94 -35.99
C ILE A 285 -16.32 -8.46 -36.13
N PRO A 286 -15.18 -9.18 -36.09
CA PRO A 286 -15.14 -10.64 -36.21
C PRO A 286 -15.60 -11.30 -34.89
N LEU A 287 -16.79 -10.91 -34.41
CA LEU A 287 -17.41 -11.45 -33.21
C LEU A 287 -18.91 -11.63 -33.47
N MET A 288 -19.32 -12.88 -33.64
CA MET A 288 -20.74 -13.23 -33.64
C MET A 288 -21.33 -12.94 -32.25
N LYS A 289 -22.52 -12.33 -32.18
CA LYS A 289 -23.26 -12.15 -30.93
C LYS A 289 -23.45 -13.50 -30.23
N TRP A 290 -23.25 -13.55 -28.90
CA TRP A 290 -23.41 -14.74 -28.07
C TRP A 290 -24.70 -15.52 -28.34
N GLN A 291 -25.82 -14.83 -28.58
CA GLN A 291 -27.11 -15.47 -28.88
C GLN A 291 -27.09 -16.29 -30.20
N SER A 292 -26.41 -15.80 -31.23
CA SER A 292 -26.26 -16.54 -32.49
C SER A 292 -25.35 -17.74 -32.30
N LEU A 293 -24.24 -17.55 -31.56
CA LEU A 293 -23.28 -18.59 -31.24
C LEU A 293 -23.91 -19.71 -30.38
N ALA A 294 -24.65 -19.36 -29.34
CA ALA A 294 -25.33 -20.30 -28.47
C ALA A 294 -26.44 -21.09 -29.19
N ASN A 295 -27.21 -20.43 -30.07
CA ASN A 295 -28.32 -21.08 -30.77
C ASN A 295 -27.87 -21.97 -31.93
N ASN A 296 -26.77 -21.63 -32.61
CA ASN A 296 -26.35 -22.33 -33.82
C ASN A 296 -25.21 -23.33 -33.57
N TYR A 297 -24.33 -23.07 -32.61
CA TYR A 297 -23.05 -23.78 -32.50
C TYR A 297 -22.79 -24.47 -31.17
N LEU A 298 -23.59 -24.20 -30.13
CA LEU A 298 -23.42 -24.78 -28.79
C LEU A 298 -24.59 -25.68 -28.36
N PHE A 299 -24.31 -26.51 -27.35
CA PHE A 299 -25.29 -27.33 -26.64
C PHE A 299 -26.03 -28.35 -27.52
N GLU A 300 -27.31 -28.60 -27.22
CA GLU A 300 -28.14 -29.69 -27.76
C GLU A 300 -28.31 -29.66 -29.29
N LYS A 301 -28.12 -28.49 -29.91
CA LYS A 301 -28.32 -28.31 -31.35
C LYS A 301 -27.11 -28.76 -32.18
N ASN A 302 -25.92 -28.90 -31.57
CA ASN A 302 -24.73 -29.28 -32.31
C ASN A 302 -24.21 -30.69 -31.96
N LYS A 303 -24.30 -31.59 -32.94
CA LYS A 303 -23.77 -32.96 -32.86
C LYS A 303 -22.27 -32.99 -32.57
N ARG A 304 -21.50 -31.98 -32.99
CA ARG A 304 -20.04 -31.90 -32.77
C ARG A 304 -19.70 -31.60 -31.31
N TYR A 305 -20.47 -30.72 -30.67
CA TYR A 305 -20.32 -30.40 -29.25
C TYR A 305 -20.71 -31.61 -28.38
N MET A 306 -21.82 -32.28 -28.70
CA MET A 306 -22.27 -33.46 -27.95
C MET A 306 -21.40 -34.72 -28.19
N ALA A 307 -20.67 -34.79 -29.31
CA ALA A 307 -19.78 -35.91 -29.60
C ALA A 307 -18.53 -35.94 -28.71
N ASN A 308 -18.11 -34.81 -28.14
CA ASN A 308 -16.91 -34.75 -27.33
C ASN A 308 -17.19 -35.18 -25.88
N LYS A 309 -16.47 -36.20 -25.41
CA LYS A 309 -16.61 -36.70 -24.03
C LYS A 309 -16.11 -35.67 -23.01
N HIS A 310 -15.15 -34.84 -23.38
CA HIS A 310 -14.54 -33.83 -22.51
C HIS A 310 -15.49 -32.65 -22.21
N PHE A 311 -16.41 -32.32 -23.13
CA PHE A 311 -17.37 -31.23 -22.95
C PHE A 311 -18.49 -31.55 -21.95
N LYS A 312 -18.66 -32.80 -21.53
CA LYS A 312 -19.62 -33.17 -20.48
C LYS A 312 -19.22 -32.68 -19.08
N VAL A 313 -17.93 -32.45 -18.85
CA VAL A 313 -17.39 -31.92 -17.59
C VAL A 313 -17.54 -30.40 -17.53
N LEU A 314 -17.69 -29.74 -18.69
CA LEU A 314 -17.81 -28.29 -18.76
C LEU A 314 -19.20 -27.83 -18.35
N THR A 315 -19.23 -26.78 -17.54
CA THR A 315 -20.47 -26.08 -17.20
C THR A 315 -20.80 -25.05 -18.29
N HIS A 316 -22.07 -24.63 -18.36
CA HIS A 316 -22.47 -23.53 -19.25
C HIS A 316 -21.73 -22.22 -18.92
N GLU A 317 -21.34 -22.02 -17.66
CA GLU A 317 -20.54 -20.86 -17.21
C GLU A 317 -19.12 -20.91 -17.80
N ASP A 318 -18.48 -22.08 -17.78
CA ASP A 318 -17.13 -22.24 -18.33
C ASP A 318 -17.09 -21.88 -19.83
N VAL A 319 -18.12 -22.26 -20.58
CA VAL A 319 -18.23 -21.94 -22.02
C VAL A 319 -18.36 -20.43 -22.25
N LEU A 320 -19.13 -19.75 -21.40
CA LEU A 320 -19.28 -18.29 -21.47
C LEU A 320 -17.97 -17.59 -21.12
N GLN A 321 -17.24 -18.07 -20.12
CA GLN A 321 -15.94 -17.51 -19.74
C GLN A 321 -14.94 -17.60 -20.89
N VAL A 322 -14.83 -18.76 -21.56
CA VAL A 322 -13.96 -18.93 -22.73
C VAL A 322 -14.37 -17.97 -23.86
N TYR A 323 -15.67 -17.81 -24.12
CA TYR A 323 -16.13 -16.84 -25.12
C TYR A 323 -15.77 -15.40 -24.75
N MET A 324 -15.91 -15.01 -23.47
CA MET A 324 -15.51 -13.69 -23.01
C MET A 324 -13.99 -13.45 -23.13
N GLU A 325 -13.17 -14.47 -22.87
CA GLU A 325 -11.72 -14.39 -23.07
C GLU A 325 -11.35 -14.21 -24.54
N ILE A 326 -12.00 -14.95 -25.44
CA ILE A 326 -11.81 -14.78 -26.89
C ILE A 326 -12.25 -13.38 -27.34
N ALA A 327 -13.41 -12.91 -26.88
CA ALA A 327 -13.91 -11.58 -27.20
C ALA A 327 -12.94 -10.46 -26.76
N LYS A 328 -12.37 -10.56 -25.55
CA LYS A 328 -11.34 -9.63 -25.06
C LYS A 328 -10.06 -9.68 -25.88
N ARG A 329 -9.66 -10.86 -26.35
CA ARG A 329 -8.48 -10.99 -27.24
C ARG A 329 -8.73 -10.29 -28.58
N VAL A 330 -9.90 -10.50 -29.18
CA VAL A 330 -10.30 -9.84 -30.42
C VAL A 330 -10.38 -8.32 -30.25
N GLU A 331 -10.93 -7.84 -29.13
CA GLU A 331 -10.95 -6.41 -28.79
C GLU A 331 -9.54 -5.82 -28.75
N LYS A 332 -8.61 -6.51 -28.06
CA LYS A 332 -7.21 -6.09 -27.99
C LYS A 332 -6.53 -6.05 -29.36
N ASP A 333 -6.76 -7.06 -30.21
CA ASP A 333 -6.21 -7.08 -31.56
C ASP A 333 -6.75 -5.92 -32.42
N LEU A 334 -8.01 -5.52 -32.22
CA LEU A 334 -8.61 -4.36 -32.87
C LEU A 334 -8.02 -3.04 -32.34
N GLU A 335 -7.82 -2.92 -31.03
CA GLU A 335 -7.15 -1.78 -30.42
C GLU A 335 -5.72 -1.61 -30.95
N ASP A 336 -4.98 -2.72 -31.06
CA ASP A 336 -3.61 -2.71 -31.60
C ASP A 336 -3.60 -2.29 -33.08
N LYS A 337 -4.53 -2.82 -33.89
CA LYS A 337 -4.71 -2.38 -35.29
C LYS A 337 -5.03 -0.89 -35.37
N LEU A 338 -5.97 -0.41 -34.56
CA LEU A 338 -6.35 1.01 -34.49
C LEU A 338 -5.16 1.88 -34.06
N ALA A 339 -4.36 1.44 -33.10
CA ALA A 339 -3.15 2.13 -32.67
C ALA A 339 -2.08 2.19 -33.78
N THR A 340 -1.90 1.12 -34.57
CA THR A 340 -1.00 1.15 -35.73
C THR A 340 -1.47 2.14 -36.80
N ILE A 341 -2.77 2.19 -37.07
CA ILE A 341 -3.38 3.15 -38.01
C ILE A 341 -3.16 4.58 -37.51
N HIS A 342 -3.42 4.86 -36.23
CA HIS A 342 -3.16 6.18 -35.65
C HIS A 342 -1.68 6.58 -35.71
N LYS A 343 -0.73 5.66 -35.50
CA LYS A 343 0.71 5.97 -35.64
C LYS A 343 1.09 6.35 -37.07
N ILE A 344 0.55 5.64 -38.06
CA ILE A 344 0.78 5.96 -39.49
C ILE A 344 0.18 7.33 -39.82
N ASN A 345 -1.03 7.59 -39.34
CA ASN A 345 -1.72 8.84 -39.59
C ASN A 345 -1.11 10.02 -38.82
N TYR A 346 -0.50 9.80 -37.65
CA TYR A 346 0.04 10.88 -36.80
C TYR A 346 1.01 11.82 -37.52
N THR A 347 1.92 11.26 -38.33
CA THR A 347 2.89 12.08 -39.08
C THR A 347 2.21 12.90 -40.16
N LYS A 348 1.26 12.30 -40.89
CA LYS A 348 0.44 12.97 -41.91
C LYS A 348 -0.43 14.06 -41.29
N ASP A 349 -1.10 13.75 -40.19
CA ASP A 349 -1.97 14.66 -39.43
C ASP A 349 -1.15 15.82 -38.86
N ARG A 350 0.08 15.59 -38.39
CA ARG A 350 0.98 16.66 -37.94
C ARG A 350 1.37 17.59 -39.09
N ILE A 351 1.79 17.02 -40.23
CA ILE A 351 2.17 17.82 -41.40
C ILE A 351 0.97 18.63 -41.92
N ALA A 352 -0.22 18.04 -41.93
CA ALA A 352 -1.46 18.73 -42.31
C ALA A 352 -1.78 19.90 -41.36
N ARG A 353 -1.69 19.67 -40.04
CA ARG A 353 -1.89 20.72 -39.02
C ARG A 353 -0.86 21.85 -39.13
N ASP A 354 0.42 21.53 -39.28
CA ASP A 354 1.49 22.53 -39.40
C ASP A 354 1.32 23.34 -40.71
N GLY A 355 0.95 22.67 -41.81
CA GLY A 355 0.63 23.34 -43.08
C GLY A 355 -0.57 24.28 -42.98
N PHE A 356 -1.62 23.89 -42.24
CA PHE A 356 -2.77 24.76 -41.99
C PHE A 356 -2.44 25.92 -41.05
N LYS A 357 -1.65 25.71 -39.99
CA LYS A 357 -1.15 26.80 -39.14
C LYS A 357 -0.33 27.81 -39.94
N GLN A 358 0.49 27.34 -40.88
CA GLN A 358 1.25 28.21 -41.78
C GLN A 358 0.32 29.03 -42.69
N LEU A 359 -0.79 28.43 -43.15
CA LEU A 359 -1.81 29.12 -43.92
C LEU A 359 -2.51 30.21 -43.09
N LEU A 360 -2.92 29.91 -41.86
CA LEU A 360 -3.56 30.90 -40.97
C LEU A 360 -2.61 32.06 -40.58
N ARG A 361 -1.30 31.83 -40.57
CA ARG A 361 -0.27 32.85 -40.30
C ARG A 361 0.18 33.61 -41.55
N SER A 362 -0.28 33.21 -42.73
CA SER A 362 0.08 33.88 -43.98
C SER A 362 -0.55 35.28 -44.03
N PRO A 363 0.12 36.27 -44.66
CA PRO A 363 -0.36 37.64 -44.72
C PRO A 363 -1.65 37.80 -45.55
N ASP A 364 -1.97 36.78 -46.36
CA ASP A 364 -3.14 36.76 -47.23
C ASP A 364 -4.46 36.64 -46.44
N ILE A 365 -4.39 36.16 -45.19
CA ILE A 365 -5.56 35.97 -44.32
C ILE A 365 -5.37 36.81 -43.05
N LYS A 366 -5.96 38.00 -43.03
CA LYS A 366 -5.97 38.86 -41.84
C LYS A 366 -7.00 38.36 -40.81
N ILE A 367 -6.57 37.45 -39.94
CA ILE A 367 -7.36 36.96 -38.82
C ILE A 367 -7.32 38.00 -37.70
N ARG A 368 -8.50 38.45 -37.26
CA ARG A 368 -8.69 39.44 -36.19
C ARG A 368 -9.27 38.78 -34.94
N ALA A 369 -9.15 39.46 -33.79
CA ALA A 369 -9.73 39.00 -32.52
C ALA A 369 -11.26 38.81 -32.56
N ASN A 370 -11.97 39.50 -33.46
CA ASN A 370 -13.41 39.38 -33.66
C ASN A 370 -13.80 38.63 -34.95
N SER A 371 -12.83 38.06 -35.67
CA SER A 371 -13.11 37.36 -36.92
C SER A 371 -13.89 36.08 -36.66
N LYS A 372 -14.91 35.83 -37.49
CA LYS A 372 -15.71 34.60 -37.41
C LYS A 372 -15.24 33.60 -38.45
N TRP A 373 -15.40 32.32 -38.14
CA TRP A 373 -15.08 31.24 -39.07
C TRP A 373 -15.85 31.37 -40.40
N GLN A 374 -17.08 31.87 -40.36
CA GLN A 374 -17.93 32.08 -41.55
C GLN A 374 -17.32 33.04 -42.57
N ASP A 375 -16.57 34.05 -42.10
CA ASP A 375 -15.98 35.07 -42.97
C ASP A 375 -14.67 34.59 -43.60
N ILE A 376 -13.98 33.67 -42.91
CA ILE A 376 -12.66 33.16 -43.27
C ILE A 376 -12.76 31.86 -44.08
N TYR A 377 -13.77 31.04 -43.83
CA TYR A 377 -13.98 29.76 -44.52
C TYR A 377 -14.07 29.87 -46.05
N PRO A 378 -14.80 30.85 -46.66
CA PRO A 378 -14.86 31.00 -48.11
C PRO A 378 -13.50 31.24 -48.76
N LEU A 379 -12.58 31.90 -48.04
CA LEU A 379 -11.23 32.20 -48.51
C LEU A 379 -10.31 30.96 -48.49
N ILE A 380 -10.59 30.02 -47.59
CA ILE A 380 -9.70 28.88 -47.32
C ILE A 380 -10.19 27.56 -47.94
N LYS A 381 -11.48 27.45 -48.28
CA LYS A 381 -12.12 26.21 -48.77
C LYS A 381 -11.37 25.54 -49.93
N ASN A 382 -10.77 26.34 -50.83
CA ASN A 382 -10.11 25.83 -52.04
C ASN A 382 -8.62 25.53 -51.84
N ASP A 383 -8.03 25.87 -50.69
CA ASP A 383 -6.60 25.68 -50.49
C ASP A 383 -6.26 24.19 -50.26
N PRO A 384 -5.26 23.63 -50.97
CA PRO A 384 -4.83 22.24 -50.78
C PRO A 384 -4.37 21.93 -49.36
N ARG A 385 -3.87 22.92 -48.60
CA ARG A 385 -3.48 22.78 -47.19
C ARG A 385 -4.69 22.55 -46.29
N PHE A 386 -5.82 23.21 -46.57
CA PHE A 386 -7.08 22.99 -45.86
C PHE A 386 -7.68 21.63 -46.19
N LEU A 387 -7.74 21.26 -47.48
CA LEU A 387 -8.27 19.96 -47.91
C LEU A 387 -7.52 18.76 -47.30
N ARG A 388 -6.19 18.88 -47.13
CA ARG A 388 -5.36 17.84 -46.48
C ARG A 388 -5.66 17.66 -45.00
N MET A 389 -6.20 18.68 -44.34
CA MET A 389 -6.59 18.64 -42.94
C MET A 389 -8.02 18.14 -42.75
N VAL A 390 -8.89 18.31 -43.75
CA VAL A 390 -10.25 17.75 -43.70
C VAL A 390 -10.16 16.22 -43.71
N GLY A 391 -10.56 15.60 -42.61
CA GLY A 391 -10.53 14.14 -42.43
C GLY A 391 -9.35 13.61 -41.60
N THR A 392 -8.48 14.48 -41.07
CA THR A 392 -7.45 14.07 -40.10
C THR A 392 -8.04 13.84 -38.72
N SER A 393 -7.45 12.92 -37.95
CA SER A 393 -7.79 12.74 -36.54
C SER A 393 -7.07 13.76 -35.66
N GLY A 394 -7.82 14.56 -34.89
CA GLY A 394 -7.25 15.53 -33.95
C GLY A 394 -7.99 16.86 -33.90
N SER A 395 -7.25 17.94 -33.61
CA SER A 395 -7.75 19.32 -33.62
C SER A 395 -8.41 19.64 -34.96
N SER A 396 -9.66 20.07 -34.90
CA SER A 396 -10.43 20.48 -36.06
C SER A 396 -9.77 21.69 -36.74
N PRO A 397 -9.96 21.89 -38.06
CA PRO A 397 -9.68 23.16 -38.71
C PRO A 397 -10.22 24.38 -37.96
N LEU A 398 -11.39 24.22 -37.33
CA LEU A 398 -12.03 25.24 -36.52
C LEU A 398 -11.25 25.51 -35.23
N ASP A 399 -10.77 24.47 -34.56
CA ASP A 399 -10.02 24.61 -33.30
C ASP A 399 -8.72 25.38 -33.53
N LEU A 400 -7.98 25.02 -34.59
CA LEU A 400 -6.76 25.72 -34.98
C LEU A 400 -7.00 27.19 -35.36
N PHE A 401 -8.17 27.51 -35.86
CA PHE A 401 -8.56 28.90 -36.11
C PHE A 401 -8.89 29.63 -34.82
N LEU A 402 -9.65 29.00 -33.92
CA LEU A 402 -9.96 29.56 -32.61
C LEU A 402 -8.69 29.83 -31.79
N ASP A 403 -7.68 28.95 -31.86
CA ASP A 403 -6.37 29.16 -31.24
C ASP A 403 -5.71 30.47 -31.74
N VAL A 404 -5.76 30.73 -33.06
CA VAL A 404 -5.18 31.95 -33.64
C VAL A 404 -5.99 33.19 -33.29
N VAL A 405 -7.32 33.09 -33.26
CA VAL A 405 -8.20 34.18 -32.81
C VAL A 405 -7.94 34.50 -31.34
N GLU A 406 -7.77 33.48 -30.50
CA GLU A 406 -7.44 33.64 -29.09
C GLU A 406 -6.07 34.31 -28.91
N GLU A 407 -5.03 33.86 -29.64
CA GLU A 407 -3.71 34.49 -29.64
C GLU A 407 -3.82 35.98 -29.94
N LYS A 408 -4.59 36.35 -30.98
CA LYS A 408 -4.85 37.76 -31.31
C LYS A 408 -5.64 38.49 -30.23
N SER A 409 -6.64 37.87 -29.64
CA SER A 409 -7.41 38.47 -28.54
C SER A 409 -6.54 38.77 -27.30
N ILE A 410 -5.57 37.91 -27.00
CA ILE A 410 -4.61 38.10 -25.91
C ILE A 410 -3.69 39.29 -26.22
N THR A 411 -3.20 39.42 -27.46
CA THR A 411 -2.40 40.59 -27.86
C THR A 411 -3.18 41.90 -27.73
N VAL A 412 -4.45 41.91 -28.14
CA VAL A 412 -5.34 43.07 -27.99
C VAL A 412 -5.60 43.37 -26.51
N ALA A 413 -5.81 42.35 -25.67
CA ALA A 413 -5.98 42.54 -24.23
C ALA A 413 -4.72 43.10 -23.55
N ALA A 414 -3.53 42.66 -23.96
CA ALA A 414 -2.25 43.19 -23.47
C ALA A 414 -2.07 44.66 -23.90
N GLN A 415 -2.35 44.97 -25.17
CA GLN A 415 -2.33 46.35 -25.69
C GLN A 415 -3.35 47.24 -24.96
N ARG A 416 -4.52 46.70 -24.61
CA ARG A 416 -5.52 47.40 -23.79
C ARG A 416 -5.00 47.74 -22.40
N SER A 417 -4.29 46.82 -21.73
CA SER A 417 -3.68 47.13 -20.43
C SER A 417 -2.59 48.21 -20.55
N ILE A 418 -1.80 48.18 -21.62
CA ILE A 418 -0.81 49.23 -21.90
C ILE A 418 -1.53 50.57 -22.15
N ALA A 419 -2.61 50.57 -22.93
CA ALA A 419 -3.42 51.75 -23.20
C ALA A 419 -4.01 52.34 -21.91
N GLN A 420 -4.49 51.48 -21.00
CA GLN A 420 -4.98 51.92 -19.68
C GLN A 420 -3.87 52.59 -18.86
N ASN A 421 -2.65 52.04 -18.86
CA ASN A 421 -1.52 52.64 -18.16
C ASN A 421 -1.15 54.01 -18.75
N VAL A 422 -1.10 54.12 -20.08
CA VAL A 422 -0.85 55.40 -20.77
C VAL A 422 -1.91 56.45 -20.40
N LEU A 423 -3.18 56.05 -20.31
CA LEU A 423 -4.26 56.95 -19.90
C LEU A 423 -4.14 57.39 -18.43
N ILE A 424 -3.65 56.50 -17.55
CA ILE A 424 -3.37 56.84 -16.14
C ILE A 424 -2.19 57.81 -16.05
N GLU A 425 -1.09 57.56 -16.76
CA GLU A 425 0.09 58.43 -16.80
C GLU A 425 -0.24 59.84 -17.32
N LYS A 426 -1.10 59.92 -18.34
CA LYS A 426 -1.59 61.20 -18.89
C LYS A 426 -2.68 61.86 -18.04
N GLY A 427 -3.16 61.20 -16.97
CA GLY A 427 -4.15 61.77 -16.05
C GLY A 427 -5.53 62.00 -16.68
N PHE A 428 -5.95 61.13 -17.59
CA PHE A 428 -7.19 61.30 -18.36
C PHE A 428 -8.44 61.28 -17.46
N LYS A 429 -9.31 62.28 -17.62
CA LYS A 429 -10.60 62.39 -16.92
C LYS A 429 -11.72 61.97 -17.87
N TRP A 430 -12.44 60.92 -17.49
CA TRP A 430 -13.60 60.41 -18.22
C TRP A 430 -14.81 61.33 -18.05
N ASP A 431 -15.51 61.65 -19.14
CA ASP A 431 -16.78 62.36 -19.08
C ASP A 431 -17.93 61.35 -18.97
N GLU A 432 -18.86 61.55 -18.02
CA GLU A 432 -20.00 60.64 -17.83
C GLU A 432 -21.06 60.76 -18.93
N LYS A 433 -21.02 61.82 -19.75
CA LYS A 433 -22.09 62.14 -20.71
C LYS A 433 -21.70 61.95 -22.17
N ASP A 434 -20.44 62.18 -22.54
CA ASP A 434 -20.00 62.24 -23.95
C ASP A 434 -18.96 61.15 -24.29
N ALA A 435 -19.43 59.91 -24.45
CA ALA A 435 -18.58 58.77 -24.82
C ALA A 435 -17.88 58.94 -26.19
N GLU A 436 -18.40 59.78 -27.09
CA GLU A 436 -17.81 60.04 -28.40
C GLU A 436 -16.59 60.98 -28.33
N ASN A 437 -16.61 61.92 -27.38
CA ASN A 437 -15.49 62.83 -27.15
C ASN A 437 -14.33 62.07 -26.47
N ASP A 438 -14.65 61.20 -25.51
CA ASP A 438 -13.68 60.30 -24.88
C ASP A 438 -13.00 59.37 -25.90
N ARG A 439 -13.73 58.87 -26.92
CA ARG A 439 -13.12 58.07 -27.99
C ARG A 439 -12.06 58.84 -28.77
N GLN A 440 -12.33 60.11 -29.11
CA GLN A 440 -11.42 60.93 -29.91
C GLN A 440 -10.20 61.39 -29.13
N THR A 441 -10.37 61.76 -27.87
CA THR A 441 -9.25 62.15 -26.99
C THR A 441 -8.35 60.96 -26.70
N ILE A 442 -8.92 59.79 -26.42
CA ILE A 442 -8.16 58.54 -26.24
C ILE A 442 -7.43 58.17 -27.53
N ARG A 443 -8.07 58.29 -28.70
CA ARG A 443 -7.40 58.02 -30.00
C ARG A 443 -6.20 58.93 -30.22
N GLY A 444 -6.32 60.23 -29.90
CA GLY A 444 -5.20 61.17 -29.96
C GLY A 444 -4.07 60.75 -29.02
N HIS A 445 -4.39 60.46 -27.76
CA HIS A 445 -3.40 60.08 -26.75
C HIS A 445 -2.70 58.74 -27.01
N LEU A 446 -3.39 57.78 -27.62
CA LEU A 446 -2.80 56.49 -27.98
C LEU A 446 -1.94 56.58 -29.23
N ARG A 447 -2.27 57.46 -30.20
CA ARG A 447 -1.45 57.69 -31.40
C ARG A 447 -0.11 58.37 -31.08
N ASP A 448 -0.07 59.19 -30.04
CA ASP A 448 1.17 59.80 -29.54
C ASP A 448 2.13 58.78 -28.91
N GLY A 449 1.64 57.59 -28.54
CA GLY A 449 2.45 56.55 -27.90
C GLY A 449 3.22 55.70 -28.92
N GLU A 450 4.55 55.66 -28.82
CA GLU A 450 5.41 54.84 -29.70
C GLU A 450 5.02 53.35 -29.73
N GLN A 451 4.39 52.86 -28.65
CA GLN A 451 3.96 51.47 -28.46
C GLN A 451 2.77 51.05 -29.36
N PHE A 452 2.06 52.02 -29.96
CA PHE A 452 0.88 51.77 -30.80
C PHE A 452 1.12 52.03 -32.29
N THR A 453 2.36 52.35 -32.68
CA THR A 453 2.73 52.63 -34.09
C THR A 453 2.58 51.44 -35.03
N ASN A 454 2.64 50.21 -34.48
CA ASN A 454 2.51 48.96 -35.23
C ASN A 454 1.12 48.30 -35.07
N VAL A 455 0.14 49.02 -34.51
CA VAL A 455 -1.23 48.55 -34.29
C VAL A 455 -2.14 49.14 -35.37
N ASP A 456 -2.91 48.29 -36.04
CA ASP A 456 -3.85 48.72 -37.07
C ASP A 456 -4.92 49.67 -36.49
N ASP A 457 -5.36 50.68 -37.26
CA ASP A 457 -6.39 51.66 -36.85
C ASP A 457 -7.67 51.00 -36.32
N TYR A 458 -8.03 49.84 -36.85
CA TYR A 458 -9.21 49.08 -36.42
C TYR A 458 -9.01 48.39 -35.06
N ASP A 459 -7.81 47.88 -34.78
CA ASP A 459 -7.49 47.29 -33.49
C ASP A 459 -7.41 48.39 -32.42
N MET A 460 -7.00 49.60 -32.80
CA MET A 460 -7.07 50.79 -31.95
C MET A 460 -8.52 51.14 -31.59
N ASP A 461 -9.42 51.18 -32.57
CA ASP A 461 -10.85 51.42 -32.32
C ASP A 461 -11.46 50.32 -31.43
N LEU A 462 -11.07 49.05 -31.63
CA LEU A 462 -11.51 47.93 -30.79
C LEU A 462 -11.00 48.05 -29.34
N ILE A 463 -9.75 48.47 -29.14
CA ILE A 463 -9.19 48.72 -27.80
C ILE A 463 -9.95 49.86 -27.12
N ILE A 464 -10.22 50.95 -27.85
CA ILE A 464 -10.97 52.10 -27.33
C ILE A 464 -12.39 51.69 -26.94
N ASP A 465 -13.09 50.93 -27.79
CA ASP A 465 -14.42 50.39 -27.49
C ASP A 465 -14.40 49.53 -26.22
N GLN A 466 -13.40 48.66 -26.06
CA GLN A 466 -13.25 47.84 -24.86
C GLN A 466 -12.95 48.67 -23.61
N LEU A 467 -12.17 49.74 -23.71
CA LEU A 467 -11.87 50.64 -22.59
C LEU A 467 -13.12 51.41 -22.14
N VAL A 468 -13.91 51.93 -23.09
CA VAL A 468 -15.19 52.60 -22.80
C VAL A 468 -16.18 51.63 -22.16
N GLN A 469 -16.28 50.39 -22.66
CA GLN A 469 -17.12 49.36 -22.07
C GLN A 469 -16.69 49.00 -20.64
N LEU A 470 -15.41 48.76 -20.41
CA LEU A 470 -14.87 48.46 -19.07
C LEU A 470 -15.12 49.60 -18.08
N GLN A 471 -14.96 50.85 -18.53
CA GLN A 471 -15.24 52.01 -17.70
C GLN A 471 -16.74 52.11 -17.37
N GLY A 472 -17.61 51.89 -18.36
CA GLY A 472 -19.06 51.84 -18.16
C GLY A 472 -19.49 50.74 -17.19
N GLU A 473 -18.90 49.54 -17.28
CA GLU A 473 -19.14 48.46 -16.33
C GLU A 473 -18.66 48.79 -14.92
N ARG A 474 -17.47 49.42 -14.80
CA ARG A 474 -16.93 49.86 -13.51
C ARG A 474 -17.84 50.89 -12.85
N GLN A 475 -18.32 51.88 -13.61
CA GLN A 475 -19.28 52.86 -13.14
C GLN A 475 -20.60 52.22 -12.72
N ARG A 476 -21.13 51.26 -13.49
CA ARG A 476 -22.35 50.52 -13.12
C ARG A 476 -22.17 49.72 -11.83
N LYS A 477 -21.03 49.04 -11.67
CA LYS A 477 -20.70 48.31 -10.44
C LYS A 477 -20.58 49.25 -9.24
N GLN A 478 -19.92 50.40 -9.41
CA GLN A 478 -19.82 51.41 -8.34
C GLN A 478 -21.20 51.93 -7.95
N LYS A 479 -22.03 52.34 -8.93
CA LYS A 479 -23.40 52.78 -8.68
C LYS A 479 -24.24 51.71 -7.98
N ALA A 480 -24.08 50.43 -8.34
CA ALA A 480 -24.78 49.32 -7.68
C ALA A 480 -24.29 49.09 -6.23
N LEU A 481 -23.00 49.22 -5.95
CA LEU A 481 -22.47 49.15 -4.58
C LEU A 481 -22.96 50.33 -3.74
N ASP A 482 -22.95 51.53 -4.30
CA ASP A 482 -23.46 52.73 -3.64
C ASP A 482 -24.97 52.59 -3.36
N GLN A 483 -25.74 52.01 -4.29
CA GLN A 483 -27.15 51.68 -4.08
C GLN A 483 -27.36 50.64 -2.98
N ARG A 484 -26.57 49.57 -2.93
CA ARG A 484 -26.64 48.56 -1.85
C ARG A 484 -26.29 49.16 -0.49
N ALA A 485 -25.21 49.93 -0.41
CA ALA A 485 -24.83 50.65 0.81
C ALA A 485 -25.94 51.64 1.23
N PHE A 486 -26.62 52.26 0.28
CA PHE A 486 -27.76 53.11 0.53
C PHE A 486 -28.96 52.32 1.07
N GLU A 487 -29.27 51.14 0.52
CA GLU A 487 -30.32 50.25 1.03
C GLU A 487 -30.02 49.72 2.43
N GLU A 488 -28.77 49.38 2.74
CA GLU A 488 -28.33 49.02 4.09
C GLU A 488 -28.56 50.18 5.08
N LYS A 489 -28.17 51.40 4.70
CA LYS A 489 -28.47 52.61 5.49
C LYS A 489 -29.97 52.80 5.71
N LYS A 490 -30.81 52.56 4.68
CA LYS A 490 -32.28 52.57 4.82
C LYS A 490 -32.76 51.49 5.78
N HIS A 491 -32.17 50.30 5.75
CA HIS A 491 -32.52 49.19 6.64
C HIS A 491 -32.15 49.49 8.10
N PHE A 492 -30.94 50.01 8.36
CA PHE A 492 -30.53 50.47 9.68
C PHE A 492 -31.45 51.56 10.22
N PHE A 493 -31.89 52.49 9.35
CA PHE A 493 -32.87 53.50 9.71
C PHE A 493 -34.23 52.88 10.11
N LYS A 494 -34.74 51.90 9.37
CA LYS A 494 -35.98 51.17 9.73
C LYS A 494 -35.83 50.40 11.06
N LEU A 495 -34.69 49.74 11.28
CA LEU A 495 -34.41 49.05 12.54
C LEU A 495 -34.34 50.02 13.73
N MET A 496 -33.75 51.20 13.52
CA MET A 496 -33.76 52.27 14.52
C MET A 496 -35.19 52.69 14.85
N LEU A 497 -36.05 52.92 13.85
CA LEU A 497 -37.46 53.24 14.07
C LEU A 497 -38.18 52.13 14.85
N ARG A 498 -37.90 50.86 14.54
CA ARG A 498 -38.41 49.71 15.32
C ARG A 498 -37.90 49.72 16.76
N ARG A 499 -36.63 50.03 17.00
CA ARG A 499 -36.06 50.09 18.34
C ARG A 499 -36.72 51.18 19.19
N ILE A 500 -36.99 52.36 18.61
CA ILE A 500 -37.52 53.51 19.32
C ILE A 500 -39.05 53.38 19.53
N TYR A 501 -39.78 53.02 18.47
CA TYR A 501 -41.25 53.01 18.47
C TYR A 501 -41.88 51.61 18.58
N GLY A 502 -41.08 50.55 18.75
CA GLY A 502 -41.58 49.17 18.83
C GLY A 502 -42.13 48.79 20.21
N VAL A 503 -41.40 49.07 21.29
CA VAL A 503 -41.80 48.63 22.65
C VAL A 503 -42.01 49.80 23.62
N VAL A 504 -41.37 50.95 23.37
CA VAL A 504 -41.23 52.01 24.38
C VAL A 504 -42.22 53.17 24.19
N LYS A 505 -42.59 53.53 22.95
CA LYS A 505 -43.53 54.63 22.67
C LYS A 505 -44.41 54.33 21.45
N PRO A 506 -45.72 54.66 21.46
CA PRO A 506 -46.53 54.62 20.25
C PRO A 506 -46.05 55.68 19.25
N LYS A 507 -46.15 55.37 17.95
CA LYS A 507 -45.70 56.25 16.86
C LYS A 507 -46.46 57.60 16.91
N PRO A 508 -45.77 58.75 17.01
CA PRO A 508 -46.40 60.05 16.87
C PRO A 508 -46.77 60.33 15.40
N SER A 509 -47.88 61.03 15.18
CA SER A 509 -48.42 61.32 13.83
C SER A 509 -47.68 62.44 13.10
N ALA A 510 -46.82 63.21 13.77
CA ALA A 510 -46.07 64.32 13.20
C ALA A 510 -44.57 64.02 13.16
N TRP A 511 -43.97 64.11 11.96
CA TRP A 511 -42.54 63.91 11.70
C TRP A 511 -41.64 64.77 12.61
N GLU A 512 -42.07 65.99 12.93
CA GLU A 512 -41.31 66.96 13.73
C GLU A 512 -41.15 66.55 15.20
N VAL A 513 -42.17 65.91 15.78
CA VAL A 513 -42.11 65.38 17.15
C VAL A 513 -41.19 64.16 17.19
N ALA A 514 -41.23 63.35 16.14
CA ALA A 514 -40.39 62.18 15.99
C ALA A 514 -38.90 62.56 15.81
N LEU A 515 -38.63 63.66 15.10
CA LEU A 515 -37.29 64.17 14.83
C LEU A 515 -36.50 64.46 16.12
N ASN A 516 -37.16 64.98 17.15
CA ASN A 516 -36.54 65.21 18.46
C ASN A 516 -36.11 63.90 19.17
N ASP A 517 -36.80 62.79 18.93
CA ASP A 517 -36.48 61.50 19.55
C ASP A 517 -35.26 60.81 18.91
N PHE A 518 -35.00 61.02 17.61
CA PHE A 518 -33.94 60.30 16.88
C PHE A 518 -32.85 61.17 16.23
N GLN A 519 -32.89 62.50 16.32
CA GLN A 519 -31.86 63.39 15.75
C GLN A 519 -30.43 63.14 16.27
N HIS A 520 -30.29 62.59 17.48
CA HIS A 520 -29.00 62.34 18.12
C HIS A 520 -28.39 60.99 17.75
N THR A 521 -29.13 60.13 17.04
CA THR A 521 -28.64 58.79 16.68
C THR A 521 -27.74 58.85 15.45
N ARG A 522 -26.79 57.92 15.41
CA ARG A 522 -25.80 57.82 14.33
C ARG A 522 -26.47 57.44 13.00
N GLU A 523 -27.49 56.60 13.11
CA GLU A 523 -28.28 56.05 12.02
C GLU A 523 -29.12 57.14 11.32
N TYR A 524 -29.58 58.17 12.03
CA TYR A 524 -30.23 59.34 11.43
C TYR A 524 -29.24 60.25 10.69
N ARG A 525 -28.00 60.35 11.16
CA ARG A 525 -26.94 61.19 10.56
C ARG A 525 -26.31 60.55 9.31
N GLU A 526 -26.28 59.22 9.24
CA GLU A 526 -25.64 58.48 8.13
C GLU A 526 -26.48 58.39 6.85
N LEU A 527 -27.81 58.49 6.96
CA LEU A 527 -28.69 58.70 5.80
C LEU A 527 -28.74 60.22 5.53
N THR A 528 -28.35 60.68 4.34
CA THR A 528 -28.29 62.14 4.04
C THR A 528 -29.62 62.69 3.54
N ASP A 529 -30.42 61.86 2.87
CA ASP A 529 -31.61 62.31 2.14
C ASP A 529 -32.84 62.42 3.07
N GLU A 530 -33.22 63.64 3.43
CA GLU A 530 -34.36 63.90 4.31
C GLU A 530 -35.70 63.42 3.74
N HIS A 531 -35.87 63.48 2.41
CA HIS A 531 -37.09 63.01 1.75
C HIS A 531 -37.29 61.50 1.90
N VAL A 532 -36.20 60.74 1.76
CA VAL A 532 -36.22 59.28 1.94
C VAL A 532 -36.45 58.92 3.41
N LYS A 533 -35.89 59.69 4.35
CA LYS A 533 -36.16 59.52 5.79
C LYS A 533 -37.64 59.69 6.13
N ARG A 534 -38.29 60.74 5.58
CA ARG A 534 -39.72 61.01 5.77
C ARG A 534 -40.57 59.85 5.24
N GLN A 535 -40.31 59.41 4.00
CA GLN A 535 -41.02 58.27 3.40
C GLN A 535 -40.85 56.99 4.23
N LEU A 536 -39.63 56.68 4.67
CA LEU A 536 -39.37 55.49 5.48
C LEU A 536 -40.05 55.53 6.86
N PHE A 537 -40.25 56.72 7.41
CA PHE A 537 -41.00 56.89 8.65
C PHE A 537 -42.50 56.78 8.45
N ASP A 538 -43.03 57.37 7.37
CA ASP A 538 -44.45 57.25 7.04
C ASP A 538 -44.83 55.79 6.77
N ASP A 539 -44.01 55.08 6.01
CA ASP A 539 -44.18 53.65 5.69
C ASP A 539 -44.00 52.71 6.91
N PHE A 540 -43.36 53.17 7.99
CA PHE A 540 -43.13 52.35 9.17
C PHE A 540 -44.40 52.22 10.03
N THR A 541 -44.97 51.02 10.10
CA THR A 541 -46.10 50.68 11.00
C THR A 541 -45.61 49.81 12.17
N PRO A 542 -45.80 50.20 13.45
CA PRO A 542 -45.45 49.34 14.58
C PRO A 542 -46.40 48.13 14.64
N GLU A 543 -45.86 46.91 14.74
CA GLU A 543 -46.67 45.70 14.90
C GLU A 543 -47.37 45.70 16.27
N VAL A 544 -48.70 45.78 16.27
CA VAL A 544 -49.55 45.57 17.44
C VAL A 544 -49.72 44.06 17.65
N PRO A 545 -49.41 43.49 18.83
CA PRO A 545 -49.61 42.06 19.07
C PRO A 545 -51.11 41.70 19.02
N PRO A 546 -51.50 40.57 18.40
CA PRO A 546 -52.91 40.22 18.20
C PRO A 546 -53.62 39.94 19.54
N THR A 547 -54.72 40.66 19.78
CA THR A 547 -55.60 40.49 20.95
C THR A 547 -56.36 39.16 20.89
N ARG A 548 -56.21 38.32 21.93
CA ARG A 548 -56.89 37.01 22.05
C ARG A 548 -58.33 37.21 22.58
N PRO A 549 -59.39 36.66 21.95
CA PRO A 549 -60.75 36.71 22.49
C PRO A 549 -60.98 35.62 23.57
N LYS A 550 -61.81 35.93 24.58
CA LYS A 550 -62.14 35.05 25.73
C LYS A 550 -62.96 33.81 25.29
N PRO A 551 -62.72 32.60 25.85
CA PRO A 551 -63.42 31.39 25.44
C PRO A 551 -64.79 31.24 26.13
N SER A 552 -65.82 30.93 25.34
CA SER A 552 -67.12 30.40 25.79
C SER A 552 -67.06 28.86 25.86
N VAL A 553 -67.66 28.29 26.89
CA VAL A 553 -67.67 26.84 27.17
C VAL A 553 -68.69 26.12 26.27
N PRO A 554 -68.34 25.03 25.55
CA PRO A 554 -69.31 24.13 24.96
C PRO A 554 -69.41 22.80 25.74
N SER A 555 -70.64 22.35 25.96
CA SER A 555 -70.96 21.05 26.53
C SER A 555 -70.95 19.95 25.48
N ASN A 556 -70.49 18.79 25.93
CA ASN A 556 -70.82 17.43 25.53
C ASN A 556 -69.94 16.66 24.52
N PRO A 557 -69.76 15.34 24.76
CA PRO A 557 -68.57 14.59 24.37
C PRO A 557 -68.89 13.43 23.42
N LYS A 558 -67.98 13.12 22.50
CA LYS A 558 -67.88 11.77 21.92
C LYS A 558 -66.41 11.35 21.73
N LYS A 559 -65.94 10.56 22.71
CA LYS A 559 -65.10 9.33 22.60
C LYS A 559 -64.84 8.92 21.13
N ARG A 560 -63.62 8.66 20.63
CA ARG A 560 -62.48 7.79 21.03
C ARG A 560 -61.43 7.87 19.87
N PRO A 561 -60.27 7.20 19.91
CA PRO A 561 -59.36 6.84 21.00
C PRO A 561 -57.89 7.27 20.71
N LEU A 562 -57.07 7.22 21.76
CA LEU A 562 -55.61 7.39 21.71
C LEU A 562 -54.91 6.24 20.96
N GLY A 563 -53.87 6.59 20.20
CA GLY A 563 -52.74 5.74 19.85
C GLY A 563 -51.45 6.54 20.09
N PRO A 564 -50.36 5.92 20.56
CA PRO A 564 -49.45 6.53 21.53
C PRO A 564 -48.19 7.17 20.92
N ASP A 565 -47.73 8.21 21.61
CA ASP A 565 -46.36 8.62 21.92
C ASP A 565 -45.24 8.19 20.98
N ILE A 566 -44.66 9.19 20.30
CA ILE A 566 -43.20 9.29 20.16
C ILE A 566 -42.86 10.75 20.44
N GLU A 567 -42.67 11.07 21.72
CA GLU A 567 -41.85 12.21 22.10
C GLU A 567 -40.39 11.86 21.85
N LEU A 568 -39.72 12.88 21.32
CA LEU A 568 -38.30 13.04 21.10
C LEU A 568 -37.46 12.47 22.25
N ASP A 569 -36.27 12.00 21.94
CA ASP A 569 -35.17 12.24 22.85
C ASP A 569 -33.81 12.30 22.14
N TYR A 570 -33.19 13.46 22.37
CA TYR A 570 -31.79 13.89 22.22
C TYR A 570 -31.21 14.24 20.84
#